data_AF-A0A7J9AFG5-F1
#
_entry.id   AF-A0A7J9AFG5-F1
#
_cell.length_a   1.000
_cell.length_b   1.000
_cell.length_c   1.000
_cell.angle_alpha   90.00
_cell.angle_beta   90.00
_cell.angle_gamma   90.00
#
_symmetry.space_group_name_H-M   'P 1'
#
loop_
_entity.id
_entity.type
_entity.pdbx_description
1 polymer ?
#
loop_
_entity_poly.entity_id
_entity_poly.type
_entity_poly.pdbx_seq_one_letter_code
_entity_poly.pdbx_strand_id
1 'polypeptide(L)' 'MMTRIVQKRKLCNGWKQNYGPLVKAKFDSTKKDCVKWQLIWNGENGCEMRKVNYQYTVDLSQRICSCRN' A
#
# COMPACT_ATOMS: atom_id res chain seq x y z
N MET A 1 4.81 25.76 24.94
CA MET A 1 5.39 24.44 25.33
C MET A 1 5.49 23.54 24.09
N MET A 2 6.64 22.95 23.77
CA MET A 2 6.82 22.08 22.58
C MET A 2 6.24 20.66 22.82
N THR A 3 4.92 20.54 22.78
CA THR A 3 4.18 19.29 23.04
C THR A 3 4.44 18.19 22.00
N ARG A 4 4.67 18.59 20.74
CA ARG A 4 4.87 17.66 19.61
C ARG A 4 6.13 16.79 19.75
N ILE A 5 7.26 17.36 20.19
CA ILE A 5 8.51 16.59 20.39
C ILE A 5 8.35 15.59 21.53
N VAL A 6 7.71 15.99 22.63
CA VAL A 6 7.46 15.12 23.79
C VAL A 6 6.61 13.91 23.39
N GLN A 7 5.54 14.13 22.62
CA GLN A 7 4.68 13.06 22.12
C GLN A 7 5.45 12.07 21.22
N LYS A 8 6.28 12.56 20.30
CA LYS A 8 7.08 11.71 19.41
C LYS A 8 8.12 10.89 20.19
N ARG A 9 8.77 11.48 21.21
CA ARG A 9 9.70 10.74 22.08
C ARG A 9 9.02 9.62 22.86
N LYS A 10 7.84 9.87 23.43
CA LYS A 10 7.06 8.83 24.13
C LYS A 10 6.72 7.65 23.21
N LEU A 11 6.30 7.94 21.98
CA LEU A 11 6.00 6.92 20.98
C LEU A 11 7.23 6.06 20.65
N CYS A 12 8.39 6.70 20.40
CA CYS A 12 9.62 5.99 20.07
C CYS A 12 10.14 5.16 21.27
N ASN A 13 10.10 5.71 22.48
CA ASN A 13 10.60 5.02 23.68
C ASN A 13 9.79 3.75 24.00
N GLY A 14 8.48 3.73 23.69
CA GLY A 14 7.63 2.55 23.87
C GLY A 14 7.68 1.55 22.73
N TRP A 15 8.44 1.83 21.66
CA TRP A 15 8.44 1.03 20.45
C TRP A 15 9.39 -0.15 20.53
N LYS A 16 8.87 -1.36 20.30
CA LYS A 16 9.63 -2.62 20.49
C LYS A 16 9.98 -3.34 19.19
N GLN A 17 9.49 -2.85 18.05
CA GLN A 17 9.71 -3.50 16.76
C GLN A 17 11.06 -3.10 16.18
N ASN A 18 11.61 -3.93 15.30
CA ASN A 18 12.89 -3.70 14.61
C ASN A 18 12.81 -2.69 13.45
N TYR A 19 11.63 -2.10 13.19
CA TYR A 19 11.40 -1.04 12.20
C TYR A 19 10.86 0.22 12.87
N GLY A 20 11.01 1.39 12.24
CA GLY A 20 10.51 2.65 12.80
C GLY A 20 8.97 2.73 12.88
N PRO A 21 8.37 3.44 13.86
CA PRO A 21 6.92 3.62 13.97
C PRO A 21 6.27 4.23 12.72
N LEU A 22 6.99 5.12 12.02
CA LEU A 22 6.50 5.74 10.78
C LEU A 22 6.48 4.74 9.62
N VAL A 23 7.41 3.80 9.57
CA VAL A 23 7.41 2.70 8.59
C VAL A 23 6.16 1.86 8.78
N LYS A 24 5.83 1.53 10.04
CA LYS A 24 4.60 0.80 10.36
C LYS A 24 3.34 1.57 9.97
N ALA A 25 3.28 2.86 10.30
CA ALA A 25 2.14 3.70 9.96
C ALA A 25 1.91 3.74 8.43
N LYS A 26 2.99 3.91 7.65
CA LYS A 26 2.92 3.87 6.18
C LYS A 26 2.51 2.49 5.67
N PHE A 27 3.05 1.42 6.25
CA PHE A 27 2.66 0.07 5.88
C PHE A 27 1.18 -0.19 6.15
N ASP A 28 0.67 0.23 7.30
CA ASP A 28 -0.73 0.03 7.68
C ASP A 28 -1.69 0.87 6.82
N SER A 29 -1.30 2.10 6.45
CA SER A 29 -2.08 2.90 5.48
C SER A 29 -2.12 2.22 4.12
N THR A 30 -0.96 1.77 3.61
CA THR A 30 -0.89 1.08 2.32
C THR A 30 -1.68 -0.23 2.37
N LYS A 31 -1.61 -1.00 3.44
CA LYS A 31 -2.38 -2.25 3.61
C LYS A 31 -3.89 -1.98 3.54
N LYS A 32 -4.38 -0.95 4.24
CA LYS A 32 -5.80 -0.54 4.18
C LYS A 32 -6.22 -0.13 2.77
N ASP A 33 -5.34 0.56 2.05
CA ASP A 33 -5.61 0.95 0.66
C ASP A 33 -5.54 -0.22 -0.32
N CYS A 34 -4.64 -1.19 -0.08
CA CYS A 34 -4.49 -2.42 -0.85
C CYS A 34 -5.73 -3.32 -0.78
N VAL A 35 -6.37 -3.41 0.39
CA VAL A 35 -7.62 -4.20 0.56
C VAL A 35 -8.74 -3.72 -0.36
N LYS A 36 -8.70 -2.46 -0.81
CA LYS A 36 -9.68 -1.91 -1.75
C LYS A 36 -9.42 -2.30 -3.22
N TRP A 37 -8.27 -2.90 -3.51
CA TRP A 37 -7.96 -3.41 -4.84
C TRP A 37 -8.44 -4.85 -4.95
N GLN A 38 -9.27 -5.10 -5.96
CA GLN A 38 -9.68 -6.43 -6.37
C GLN A 38 -8.81 -6.85 -7.55
N LEU A 39 -8.25 -8.06 -7.46
CA LEU A 39 -7.56 -8.69 -8.57
C LEU A 39 -8.52 -9.70 -9.19
N ILE A 40 -8.94 -9.43 -10.41
CA ILE A 40 -9.79 -10.30 -11.22
C ILE A 40 -8.87 -11.01 -12.20
N TRP A 41 -8.79 -12.34 -12.10
CA TRP A 41 -7.98 -13.14 -12.98
C TRP A 41 -8.75 -13.43 -14.28
N ASN A 42 -8.21 -13.01 -15.42
CA ASN A 42 -8.88 -13.11 -16.73
C ASN A 42 -8.42 -14.32 -17.55
N GLY A 43 -7.58 -15.21 -17.00
CA GLY A 43 -7.04 -16.37 -17.69
C GLY A 43 -5.51 -16.35 -17.79
N GLU A 44 -4.95 -17.20 -18.65
CA GLU A 44 -3.54 -17.64 -18.61
C GLU A 44 -2.48 -16.55 -18.42
N ASN A 45 -2.65 -15.37 -19.02
CA ASN A 45 -1.61 -14.33 -19.03
C ASN A 45 -2.12 -12.93 -18.70
N GLY A 46 -3.25 -12.78 -18.02
CA GLY A 46 -3.80 -11.44 -17.75
C GLY A 46 -4.61 -11.32 -16.46
N CYS A 47 -4.47 -10.18 -15.80
CA CYS A 47 -5.31 -9.82 -14.65
C CYS A 47 -5.80 -8.37 -14.74
N GLU A 48 -7.01 -8.16 -14.24
CA GLU A 48 -7.58 -6.84 -14.03
C GLU A 48 -7.42 -6.43 -12.56
N MET A 49 -6.85 -5.26 -12.35
CA MET A 49 -6.77 -4.59 -11.06
C MET A 49 -7.88 -3.54 -10.98
N ARG A 50 -8.84 -3.72 -10.08
CA ARG A 50 -9.97 -2.80 -9.92
C ARG A 50 -9.96 -2.17 -8.54
N LYS A 51 -10.14 -0.85 -8.46
CA LYS A 51 -10.42 -0.11 -7.22
C LYS A 51 -11.42 0.99 -7.51
N VAL A 52 -12.68 0.76 -7.14
CA VAL A 52 -13.79 1.72 -7.34
C VAL A 52 -13.84 2.18 -8.80
N ASN A 53 -13.39 3.40 -9.10
CA ASN A 53 -13.38 3.99 -10.45
C ASN A 53 -12.11 3.72 -11.25
N TYR A 54 -11.09 3.12 -10.62
CA TYR A 54 -9.84 2.76 -11.29
C TYR A 54 -9.92 1.31 -11.75
N GLN A 55 -9.66 1.11 -13.04
CA GLN A 55 -9.53 -0.22 -13.63
C GLN A 55 -8.27 -0.24 -14.48
N TYR A 56 -7.37 -1.17 -14.18
CA TYR A 56 -6.15 -1.39 -14.94
C TYR A 56 -6.10 -2.82 -15.43
N THR A 57 -5.66 -2.99 -16.67
CA THR A 57 -5.44 -4.29 -17.28
C THR A 57 -3.94 -4.55 -17.30
N VAL A 58 -3.53 -5.69 -16.76
CA VAL A 58 -2.16 -6.17 -16.77
C VAL A 58 -2.09 -7.36 -17.71
N ASP A 59 -1.30 -7.23 -18.76
CA ASP A 59 -0.93 -8.33 -19.66
C ASP A 59 0.46 -8.83 -19.25
N LEU A 60 0.51 -10.04 -18.69
CA LEU A 60 1.75 -10.68 -18.24
C LEU A 60 2.58 -11.22 -19.40
N SER A 61 1.96 -11.58 -20.53
CA SER A 61 2.66 -12.06 -21.71
C SER A 61 3.47 -10.93 -22.37
N GLN A 62 2.86 -9.75 -22.47
CA GLN A 62 3.48 -8.56 -23.04
C GLN A 62 4.23 -7.72 -21.99
N ARG A 63 4.04 -8.01 -20.70
CA ARG A 63 4.56 -7.23 -19.55
C ARG A 63 4.09 -5.77 -19.57
N ILE A 64 2.87 -5.53 -20.02
CA ILE A 64 2.27 -4.19 -20.15
C ILE A 64 1.20 -4.00 -19.08
N CYS A 65 1.12 -2.78 -18.54
CA CYS A 65 -0.01 -2.33 -17.71
C CYS A 65 -0.65 -1.13 -18.37
N SER A 66 -1.98 -1.09 -18.48
CA SER A 66 -2.69 0.10 -18.97
C SER A 66 -2.44 1.35 -18.11
N CYS A 67 -2.00 1.16 -16.87
CA CYS A 67 -1.59 2.22 -15.95
C CYS A 67 -0.24 2.89 -16.29
N ARG A 68 0.54 2.33 -17.22
CA ARG A 68 1.88 2.80 -17.60
C ARG A 68 1.97 3.32 -19.04
N ASN A 69 0.86 3.30 -19.78
CA ASN A 69 0.75 3.95 -21.08
C ASN A 69 0.51 5.46 -20.94
#